data_AF-A0AAU3KZD6-F1
#
_entry.id   AF-A0AAU3KZD6-F1
#
_cell.length_a   1.000
_cell.length_b   1.000
_cell.length_c   1.000
_cell.angle_alpha   90.00
_cell.angle_beta   90.00
_cell.angle_gamma   90.00
#
_symmetry.space_group_name_H-M   'P 1'
#
loop_
_entity.id
_entity.type
_entity.pdbx_description
1 polymer ?
#
loop_
_entity_poly.entity_id
_entity_poly.type
_entity_poly.pdbx_seq_one_letter_code
_entity_poly.pdbx_strand_id
1 'polypeptide(L)'
;MTAAIVVQYRTRADSAAHNQRLAERVVEELNARDPGGLRYQVFRLEDGVGFVHIAVFDGTADPFGDSCAFAAFHAEFPARLVGPATVLRAAVVGTYGIE
;
A
#
# COMPACT_ATOMS: atom_id res chain seq x y z
N MET A 1 -14.25 -9.98 10.59
CA MET A 1 -12.95 -10.43 11.12
C MET A 1 -11.90 -9.52 10.50
N THR A 2 -11.00 -8.96 11.30
CA THR A 2 -9.92 -8.12 10.78
C THR A 2 -9.04 -8.90 9.83
N ALA A 3 -8.99 -8.48 8.58
CA ALA A 3 -8.14 -9.08 7.55
C ALA A 3 -6.93 -8.19 7.29
N ALA A 4 -5.78 -8.80 7.04
CA ALA A 4 -4.60 -8.10 6.59
C ALA A 4 -4.21 -8.55 5.18
N ILE A 5 -3.82 -7.60 4.35
CA ILE A 5 -3.17 -7.84 3.06
C ILE A 5 -1.75 -7.29 3.15
N VAL A 6 -0.78 -8.14 2.80
CA VAL A 6 0.62 -7.75 2.64
C VAL A 6 0.95 -7.85 1.15
N VAL A 7 1.43 -6.76 0.57
CA VAL A 7 1.89 -6.72 -0.81
C VAL A 7 3.39 -6.44 -0.82
N GLN A 8 4.16 -7.25 -1.52
CA GLN A 8 5.59 -7.05 -1.71
C GLN A 8 5.93 -7.01 -3.20
N TYR A 9 6.74 -6.04 -3.62
CA TYR A 9 7.21 -5.96 -4.99
C TYR A 9 8.53 -5.21 -5.11
N ARG A 10 9.14 -5.31 -6.29
CA ARG A 10 10.35 -4.57 -6.66
C ARG A 10 10.07 -3.72 -7.89
N THR A 11 10.42 -2.45 -7.81
CA THR A 11 10.39 -1.50 -8.93
C THR A 11 11.66 -1.61 -9.77
N ARG A 12 11.63 -1.09 -10.99
CA ARG A 12 12.87 -0.72 -11.69
C ARG A 12 13.56 0.43 -10.96
N ALA A 13 14.88 0.49 -11.04
CA ALA A 13 15.68 1.51 -10.36
C ALA A 13 15.28 2.94 -10.74
N ASP A 14 14.98 3.18 -12.03
CA ASP A 14 14.53 4.47 -12.56
C ASP A 14 13.13 4.90 -12.08
N SER A 15 12.33 3.94 -11.62
CA SER A 15 10.92 4.12 -11.27
C SER A 15 10.69 4.21 -9.77
N ALA A 16 11.67 3.85 -8.94
CA ALA A 16 11.53 3.76 -7.49
C ALA A 16 11.12 5.09 -6.82
N ALA A 17 11.79 6.19 -7.18
CA ALA A 17 11.47 7.50 -6.63
C ALA A 17 10.08 8.00 -7.07
N HIS A 18 9.68 7.70 -8.31
CA HIS A 18 8.34 8.02 -8.78
C HIS A 18 7.27 7.19 -8.07
N ASN A 19 7.52 5.90 -7.87
CA ASN A 19 6.63 5.00 -7.16
C ASN A 19 6.42 5.43 -5.70
N GLN A 20 7.48 5.86 -5.01
CA GLN A 20 7.40 6.41 -3.66
C GLN A 20 6.48 7.63 -3.62
N ARG A 21 6.65 8.61 -4.52
CA ARG A 21 5.78 9.80 -4.57
C ARG A 21 4.30 9.47 -4.79
N LEU A 22 4.00 8.45 -5.59
CA LEU A 22 2.63 7.99 -5.78
C LEU A 22 2.07 7.36 -4.50
N ALA A 23 2.85 6.53 -3.80
CA ALA A 23 2.44 5.92 -2.55
C ALA A 23 2.25 6.95 -1.42
N GLU A 24 3.13 7.94 -1.32
CA GLU A 24 3.00 9.07 -0.39
C GLU A 24 1.69 9.83 -0.61
N ARG A 25 1.33 10.14 -1.87
CA ARG A 25 0.04 10.77 -2.19
C ARG A 25 -1.17 9.95 -1.77
N VAL A 26 -1.09 8.61 -1.86
CA VAL A 26 -2.16 7.73 -1.35
C VAL A 26 -2.31 7.91 0.16
N VAL A 27 -1.20 7.90 0.90
CA VAL A 27 -1.22 8.10 2.36
C VAL A 27 -1.73 9.49 2.72
N GLU A 28 -1.28 10.54 2.03
CA GLU A 28 -1.75 11.92 2.21
C GLU A 28 -3.26 12.05 1.99
N GLU A 29 -3.78 11.47 0.91
CA GLU A 29 -5.22 11.51 0.61
C GLU A 29 -6.02 10.75 1.67
N LEU A 30 -5.58 9.55 2.07
CA LEU A 30 -6.26 8.75 3.09
C LEU A 30 -6.27 9.46 4.45
N ASN A 31 -5.17 10.10 4.84
CA ASN A 31 -5.10 10.89 6.06
C ASN A 31 -6.03 12.11 6.03
N ALA A 32 -6.15 12.77 4.88
CA ALA A 32 -7.03 13.93 4.73
C ALA A 32 -8.51 13.57 4.78
N ARG A 33 -8.86 12.37 4.28
CA ARG A 33 -10.25 11.93 4.14
C ARG A 33 -10.76 11.10 5.30
N ASP A 34 -9.86 10.43 6.02
CA ASP A 34 -10.16 9.48 7.09
C ASP A 34 -11.37 8.58 6.77
N PRO A 35 -11.23 7.63 5.83
CA PRO A 35 -12.34 6.73 5.49
C PRO A 35 -12.76 5.81 6.65
N GLY A 36 -11.99 5.77 7.75
CA GLY A 36 -12.19 4.81 8.83
C GLY A 36 -11.91 3.38 8.41
N GLY A 37 -11.82 2.47 9.39
CA GLY A 37 -11.77 1.02 9.13
C GLY A 37 -10.51 0.50 8.44
N LEU A 38 -9.49 1.34 8.20
CA LEU A 38 -8.22 0.99 7.56
C LEU A 38 -7.03 1.45 8.41
N ARG A 39 -6.08 0.55 8.64
CA ARG A 39 -4.70 0.87 8.99
C ARG A 39 -3.80 0.51 7.83
N TYR A 40 -3.08 1.48 7.29
CA TYR A 40 -2.30 1.31 6.07
C TYR A 40 -0.89 1.84 6.24
N GLN A 41 0.09 1.02 5.91
CA GLN A 41 1.51 1.37 5.98
C GLN A 41 2.21 0.98 4.68
N VAL A 42 3.11 1.85 4.24
CA VAL A 42 3.95 1.62 3.08
C VAL A 42 5.41 1.76 3.48
N PHE A 43 6.21 0.76 3.13
CA PHE A 43 7.63 0.68 3.41
C PHE A 43 8.40 0.68 2.10
N ARG A 44 9.49 1.45 2.07
CA ARG A 44 10.56 1.28 1.09
C ARG A 44 11.70 0.53 1.77
N LEU A 45 12.15 -0.56 1.16
CA LEU A 45 13.22 -1.39 1.69
C LEU A 45 14.58 -0.73 1.46
N GLU A 46 15.58 -1.14 2.24
CA GLU A 46 16.93 -0.53 2.23
C GLU A 46 17.64 -0.61 0.86
N ASP A 47 17.28 -1.58 0.02
CA ASP A 47 17.80 -1.68 -1.35
C ASP A 47 17.28 -0.56 -2.28
N GLY A 48 16.39 0.29 -1.78
CA GLY A 48 15.88 1.46 -2.47
C GLY A 48 14.90 1.16 -3.60
N VAL A 49 14.61 -0.09 -3.93
CA VAL A 49 13.72 -0.47 -5.04
C VAL A 49 12.59 -1.41 -4.63
N GLY A 50 12.75 -2.09 -3.49
CA GLY A 50 11.75 -2.93 -2.86
C GLY A 50 10.73 -2.11 -2.09
N PHE A 51 9.47 -2.52 -2.17
CA PHE A 51 8.37 -1.92 -1.44
C PHE A 51 7.53 -3.01 -0.76
N VAL A 52 7.02 -2.69 0.42
CA VAL A 52 6.05 -3.52 1.15
C VAL A 52 4.88 -2.63 1.55
N HIS A 53 3.66 -3.09 1.27
CA HIS A 53 2.43 -2.43 1.70
C HIS A 53 1.69 -3.37 2.65
N ILE A 54 1.22 -2.83 3.75
CA ILE A 54 0.40 -3.55 4.73
C ILE A 54 -0.91 -2.80 4.89
N ALA A 55 -2.02 -3.44 4.52
CA ALA A 55 -3.37 -2.93 4.72
C ALA A 55 -4.11 -3.84 5.69
N VAL A 56 -4.55 -3.30 6.81
CA VAL A 56 -5.37 -3.99 7.81
C VAL A 56 -6.73 -3.33 7.84
N PHE A 57 -7.78 -4.09 7.56
CA PHE A 57 -9.14 -3.57 7.48
C PHE A 57 -10.17 -4.52 8.08
N ASP A 58 -11.31 -3.98 8.50
CA ASP A 58 -12.38 -4.73 9.18
C ASP A 58 -13.27 -5.56 8.24
N GLY A 59 -13.14 -5.34 6.93
CA GLY A 59 -13.83 -6.08 5.86
C GLY A 59 -15.22 -5.56 5.53
N THR A 60 -15.62 -4.40 6.06
CA THR A 60 -16.97 -3.84 5.88
C THR A 60 -17.13 -3.02 4.60
N ALA A 61 -16.07 -2.39 4.12
CA ALA A 61 -16.02 -1.62 2.86
C ALA A 61 -14.62 -1.70 2.22
N ASP A 62 -14.50 -1.35 0.93
CA ASP A 62 -13.20 -1.09 0.29
C ASP A 62 -12.71 0.31 0.70
N PRO A 63 -11.70 0.42 1.57
CA PRO A 63 -11.26 1.70 2.09
C PRO A 63 -10.52 2.56 1.04
N PHE A 64 -10.22 2.00 -0.13
CA PHE A 64 -9.58 2.70 -1.24
C PHE A 64 -10.54 3.06 -2.37
N GLY A 65 -11.80 2.60 -2.33
CA GLY A 65 -12.70 2.62 -3.49
C GLY A 65 -12.91 3.99 -4.13
N ASP A 66 -12.88 5.05 -3.31
CA ASP A 66 -13.07 6.42 -3.75
C ASP A 66 -11.73 7.20 -3.88
N SER A 67 -10.57 6.59 -3.64
CA SER A 67 -9.26 7.28 -3.65
C SER A 67 -8.73 7.50 -5.06
N CYS A 68 -8.66 8.76 -5.47
CA CYS A 68 -8.10 9.14 -6.77
C CYS A 68 -6.58 8.87 -6.82
N ALA A 69 -5.86 9.09 -5.71
CA ALA A 69 -4.44 8.77 -5.62
C ALA A 69 -4.19 7.27 -5.70
N PHE A 70 -5.07 6.44 -5.11
CA PHE A 70 -4.96 4.99 -5.21
C PHE A 70 -5.20 4.50 -6.64
N ALA A 71 -6.19 5.05 -7.34
CA ALA A 71 -6.40 4.80 -8.76
C ALA A 71 -5.17 5.22 -9.60
N ALA A 72 -4.61 6.41 -9.35
CA ALA A 72 -3.42 6.90 -10.03
C ALA A 72 -2.17 6.05 -9.75
N PHE A 73 -2.03 5.53 -8.52
CA PHE A 73 -0.96 4.59 -8.17
C PHE A 73 -1.07 3.31 -9.03
N HIS A 74 -2.28 2.82 -9.30
CA HIS A 74 -2.51 1.58 -10.05
C HIS A 74 -2.42 1.72 -11.58
N ALA A 75 -2.70 2.90 -12.14
CA ALA A 75 -2.83 3.11 -13.60
C ALA A 75 -1.64 2.56 -14.43
N GLU A 76 -0.43 2.65 -13.89
CA GLU A 76 0.80 2.16 -14.56
C GLU A 76 1.61 1.24 -13.66
N PHE A 77 0.97 0.57 -12.70
CA PHE A 77 1.67 -0.22 -11.70
C PHE A 77 2.54 -1.33 -12.31
N PRO A 78 2.03 -2.24 -13.19
CA PRO A 78 2.86 -3.29 -13.78
C PRO A 78 4.05 -2.73 -14.57
N ALA A 79 3.83 -1.57 -15.20
CA ALA A 79 4.84 -0.89 -15.98
C ALA A 79 5.94 -0.26 -15.14
N ARG A 80 5.92 -0.30 -13.80
CA ARG A 80 7.03 0.16 -12.92
C ARG A 80 7.85 -0.97 -12.31
N LEU A 81 7.38 -2.22 -12.40
CA LEU A 81 7.95 -3.35 -11.68
C LEU A 81 8.97 -4.15 -12.51
N VAL A 82 9.85 -4.88 -11.82
CA VAL A 82 10.79 -5.87 -12.43
C VAL A 82 10.24 -7.31 -12.43
N GLY A 83 9.00 -7.50 -11.96
CA GLY A 83 8.31 -8.78 -11.84
C GLY A 83 6.93 -8.61 -11.21
N PRO A 84 6.13 -9.68 -11.07
CA PRO A 84 4.81 -9.57 -10.44
C PRO A 84 4.94 -9.19 -8.96
N ALA A 85 3.96 -8.45 -8.45
CA ALA A 85 3.82 -8.26 -7.02
C ALA A 85 3.35 -9.55 -6.34
N THR A 86 3.89 -9.85 -5.17
CA THR A 86 3.40 -10.91 -4.30
C THR A 86 2.32 -10.35 -3.38
N VAL A 87 1.14 -10.95 -3.38
CA VAL A 87 0.01 -10.56 -2.53
C VAL A 87 -0.30 -11.69 -1.55
N LEU A 88 -0.27 -11.38 -0.26
CA LEU A 88 -0.46 -12.35 0.82
C LEU A 88 -1.65 -11.93 1.69
N ARG A 89 -2.57 -12.86 1.92
CA ARG A 89 -3.62 -12.71 2.94
C ARG A 89 -3.06 -13.16 4.28
N ALA A 90 -3.27 -12.36 5.33
CA ALA A 90 -2.81 -12.64 6.67
C ALA A 90 -3.92 -12.41 7.70
N ALA A 91 -3.86 -13.16 8.79
CA ALA A 91 -4.64 -12.91 9.99
C ALA A 91 -3.81 -12.06 10.95
N VAL A 92 -4.44 -11.06 11.57
CA VAL A 92 -3.79 -10.24 12.60
C VAL A 92 -3.79 -11.02 13.92
N VAL A 93 -2.61 -11.37 14.42
CA VAL A 93 -2.44 -12.06 15.72
C VAL A 93 -2.39 -11.07 16.89
N GLY A 94 -1.94 -9.84 16.63
CA GLY A 94 -1.89 -8.76 17.62
C GLY A 94 -1.48 -7.42 17.00
N THR A 95 -1.58 -6.34 17.76
CA THR A 95 -1.16 -4.99 17.35
C THR A 95 -0.66 -4.24 18.58
N TYR A 96 0.47 -3.54 18.45
CA TYR A 96 1.05 -2.73 19.51
C TYR A 96 1.71 -1.50 18.90
N GLY A 97 1.41 -0.31 19.44
CA GLY A 97 2.13 0.94 19.10
C GLY A 97 2.12 1.34 17.62
N ILE A 98 1.10 0.95 16.86
CA ILE A 98 0.93 1.45 15.49
C ILE A 98 0.11 2.73 15.60
N GLU A 99 0.77 3.87 15.41
CA GLU A 99 0.10 5.14 15.05
C GLU A 99 -0.47 5.06 13.64
#